data_AF-A0A1I4V4P3-F1
#
_entry.id   AF-A0A1I4V4P3-F1
#
_cell.length_a   1.000
_cell.length_b   1.000
_cell.length_c   1.000
_cell.angle_alpha   90.00
_cell.angle_beta   90.00
_cell.angle_gamma   90.00
#
_symmetry.space_group_name_H-M   'P 1'
#
loop_
_entity.id
_entity.type
_entity.pdbx_description
1 polymer ?
#
loop_
_entity_poly.entity_id
_entity_poly.type
_entity_poly.pdbx_seq_one_letter_code
_entity_poly.pdbx_strand_id
1 'polypeptide(L)'
;MPVSGETVLRLIRRRGTVPAPPPQVIGVDDWAWRRGRSYGTIVCDLERRRVIDLLPGRSSAPVRDWLTAHPSVTVVSRDRSGPYAEAARSGAPTATQVADRRHLLVNASEALRGIVERHQSEI
;
A
#
# COMPACT_ATOMS: atom_id res chain seq x y z
N MET A 1 -24.77 -12.22 -27.36
CA MET A 1 -25.41 -12.61 -26.08
C MET A 1 -24.99 -11.63 -25.01
N PRO A 2 -25.87 -10.74 -24.52
CA PRO A 2 -25.54 -9.89 -23.38
C PRO A 2 -25.40 -10.76 -22.12
N VAL A 3 -24.36 -10.53 -21.32
CA VAL A 3 -24.15 -11.18 -20.01
C VAL A 3 -24.34 -10.17 -18.89
N SER A 4 -25.01 -10.57 -17.80
CA SER A 4 -25.19 -9.70 -16.63
C SER A 4 -23.89 -9.53 -15.86
N GLY A 5 -23.72 -8.39 -15.17
CA GLY A 5 -22.57 -8.17 -14.28
C GLY A 5 -22.44 -9.24 -13.19
N GLU A 6 -23.56 -9.79 -12.70
CA GLU A 6 -23.58 -10.88 -11.74
C GLU A 6 -22.99 -12.18 -12.32
N THR A 7 -23.27 -12.47 -13.60
CA THR A 7 -22.67 -13.62 -14.30
C THR A 7 -21.15 -13.45 -14.36
N VAL A 8 -20.66 -12.24 -14.69
CA VAL A 8 -19.22 -11.95 -14.72
C VAL A 8 -18.59 -12.13 -13.33
N LEU A 9 -19.17 -11.55 -12.28
CA LEU A 9 -18.66 -11.68 -10.91
C LEU A 9 -18.63 -13.13 -10.44
N ARG A 10 -19.67 -13.91 -10.74
CA ARG A 10 -19.73 -15.34 -10.42
C ARG A 10 -18.61 -16.12 -11.11
N LEU A 11 -18.32 -15.83 -12.37
CA LEU A 11 -17.24 -16.48 -13.11
C LEU A 11 -15.86 -16.11 -12.54
N ILE A 12 -15.64 -14.84 -12.18
CA ILE A 12 -14.41 -14.39 -11.53
C ILE A 12 -14.22 -15.12 -10.19
N ARG A 13 -15.24 -15.16 -9.33
CA ARG A 13 -15.19 -15.85 -8.03
C ARG A 13 -14.93 -17.36 -8.18
N ARG A 14 -15.49 -17.99 -9.22
CA ARG A 14 -15.29 -19.43 -9.49
C ARG A 14 -13.87 -19.78 -9.93
N ARG A 15 -13.13 -18.86 -10.57
CA ARG A 15 -11.74 -19.11 -10.96
C ARG A 15 -10.80 -19.27 -9.77
N GLY A 16 -11.19 -18.77 -8.59
CA GLY A 16 -10.33 -18.75 -7.41
C GLY A 16 -9.09 -17.89 -7.60
N THR A 17 -8.25 -17.83 -6.57
CA THR A 17 -6.91 -17.25 -6.66
C THR A 17 -5.90 -18.35 -6.91
N VAL A 18 -4.96 -18.11 -7.83
CA VAL A 18 -3.82 -19.01 -8.01
C VAL A 18 -2.87 -18.80 -6.82
N PRO A 19 -2.49 -19.86 -6.08
CA PRO A 19 -1.51 -19.73 -5.01
C PRO A 19 -0.22 -19.10 -5.55
N ALA A 20 0.23 -18.03 -4.89
CA ALA A 20 1.50 -17.40 -5.18
C ALA A 20 2.52 -17.79 -4.10
N PRO A 21 3.82 -17.85 -4.43
CA PRO A 21 4.86 -17.96 -3.41
C PRO A 21 4.75 -16.80 -2.40
N PRO A 22 5.18 -17.02 -1.14
CA PRO A 22 5.21 -15.95 -0.14
C PRO A 22 6.01 -14.73 -0.63
N PRO A 23 5.52 -13.50 -0.43
CA PRO A 23 6.19 -12.29 -0.90
C PRO A 23 7.44 -11.99 -0.07
N GLN A 24 8.47 -11.42 -0.71
CA GLN A 24 9.68 -10.94 -0.02
C GLN A 24 9.75 -9.40 0.03
N VAL A 25 9.33 -8.73 -1.04
CA VAL A 25 9.28 -7.27 -1.12
C VAL A 25 7.84 -6.80 -1.25
N ILE A 26 7.36 -6.08 -0.24
CA ILE A 26 5.98 -5.58 -0.21
C ILE A 26 5.92 -4.06 -0.24
N GLY A 27 4.79 -3.53 -0.70
CA GLY A 27 4.37 -2.15 -0.58
C GLY A 27 3.13 -2.04 0.29
N VAL A 28 3.09 -1.08 1.21
CA VAL A 28 1.90 -0.75 2.00
C VAL A 28 1.53 0.72 1.82
N ASP A 29 0.25 0.99 1.58
CA ASP A 29 -0.31 2.34 1.43
C ASP A 29 -1.81 2.35 1.79
N ASP A 30 -2.43 3.52 1.79
CA ASP A 30 -3.86 3.70 2.04
C ASP A 30 -4.71 3.16 0.87
N TRP A 31 -5.72 2.35 1.21
CA TRP A 31 -6.78 1.94 0.29
C TRP A 31 -8.06 2.70 0.59
N ALA A 32 -8.70 3.28 -0.42
CA ALA A 32 -10.01 3.90 -0.26
C ALA A 32 -11.12 2.91 -0.66
N TRP A 33 -11.81 2.31 0.33
CA TRP A 33 -13.04 1.55 0.07
C TRP A 33 -14.13 2.43 -0.52
N ARG A 34 -14.27 3.63 0.05
CA ARG A 34 -15.09 4.72 -0.46
C ARG A 34 -14.34 6.01 -0.22
N ARG A 35 -13.85 6.62 -1.31
CA ARG A 35 -13.04 7.85 -1.26
C ARG A 35 -13.76 8.92 -0.43
N GLY A 36 -13.04 9.50 0.53
CA GLY A 36 -13.56 10.51 1.46
C GLY A 36 -14.41 9.97 2.62
N ARG A 37 -14.64 8.65 2.73
CA ARG A 37 -15.51 8.06 3.76
C ARG A 37 -14.84 6.96 4.56
N SER A 38 -14.30 5.96 3.88
CA SER A 38 -13.73 4.77 4.53
C SER A 38 -12.45 4.35 3.84
N TYR A 39 -11.42 4.13 4.67
CA TYR A 39 -10.09 3.77 4.25
C TYR A 39 -9.63 2.49 4.96
N GLY A 40 -8.80 1.73 4.26
CA GLY A 40 -8.07 0.56 4.74
C GLY A 40 -6.61 0.67 4.34
N THR A 41 -5.89 -0.44 4.41
CA THR A 41 -4.51 -0.56 3.93
C THR A 41 -4.48 -1.52 2.75
N ILE A 42 -3.77 -1.17 1.68
CA ILE A 42 -3.47 -2.09 0.59
C ILE A 42 -2.08 -2.69 0.79
N VAL A 43 -1.96 -4.00 0.55
CA VAL A 43 -0.68 -4.69 0.53
C VAL A 43 -0.40 -5.20 -0.88
N CYS A 44 0.73 -4.81 -1.43
CA CYS A 44 1.17 -5.20 -2.76
C CYS A 44 2.46 -6.00 -2.70
N ASP A 45 2.54 -7.10 -3.43
CA ASP A 45 3.81 -7.71 -3.81
C ASP A 45 4.45 -6.85 -4.91
N LEU A 46 5.59 -6.24 -4.60
CA LEU A 46 6.26 -5.30 -5.50
C LEU A 46 7.07 -6.00 -6.58
N GLU A 47 7.52 -7.23 -6.33
CA GLU A 47 8.25 -8.02 -7.32
C GLU A 47 7.31 -8.49 -8.43
N ARG A 48 6.12 -8.96 -8.03
CA ARG A 48 5.09 -9.47 -8.95
C ARG A 48 4.13 -8.38 -9.45
N ARG A 49 4.21 -7.18 -8.87
CA ARG A 49 3.33 -6.04 -9.17
C ARG A 49 1.85 -6.39 -9.00
N ARG A 50 1.52 -7.02 -7.88
CA ARG A 50 0.15 -7.50 -7.60
C ARG A 50 -0.31 -7.08 -6.23
N VAL A 51 -1.58 -6.74 -6.14
CA VAL A 51 -2.28 -6.63 -4.85
C VAL A 51 -2.41 -8.03 -4.29
N ILE A 52 -1.97 -8.21 -3.04
CA ILE A 52 -2.03 -9.50 -2.35
C ILE A 52 -2.98 -9.46 -1.15
N ASP A 53 -3.25 -8.28 -0.59
CA ASP A 53 -4.25 -8.15 0.48
C ASP A 53 -4.84 -6.74 0.61
N LEU A 54 -5.99 -6.65 1.26
CA LEU A 54 -6.67 -5.42 1.68
C LEU A 54 -7.07 -5.54 3.14
N LEU A 55 -6.42 -4.76 4.00
CA LEU A 55 -6.60 -4.81 5.45
C LEU A 55 -7.57 -3.70 5.92
N PRO A 56 -8.32 -3.95 7.01
CA PRO A 56 -9.22 -2.95 7.58
C PRO A 56 -8.44 -1.82 8.27
N GLY A 57 -8.91 -0.58 8.09
CA GLY A 57 -8.35 0.59 8.79
C GLY A 57 -6.92 0.96 8.37
N ARG A 58 -6.38 1.97 9.06
CA ARG A 58 -5.05 2.57 8.83
C ARG A 58 -4.18 2.58 10.10
N SER A 59 -4.58 1.80 11.11
CA SER A 59 -3.82 1.65 12.35
C SER A 59 -2.65 0.68 12.14
N SER A 60 -1.72 0.66 13.09
CA SER A 60 -0.56 -0.23 13.03
C SER A 60 -0.94 -1.71 13.16
N ALA A 61 -1.94 -2.03 13.99
CA ALA A 61 -2.25 -3.39 14.39
C ALA A 61 -2.55 -4.36 13.22
N PRO A 62 -3.46 -4.04 12.27
CA PRO A 62 -3.74 -4.95 11.15
C PRO A 62 -2.51 -5.26 10.30
N VAL A 63 -1.68 -4.25 10.03
CA VAL A 63 -0.45 -4.42 9.23
C VAL A 63 0.60 -5.21 10.01
N ARG A 64 0.75 -4.97 11.31
CA ARG A 64 1.65 -5.73 12.18
C ARG A 64 1.26 -7.21 12.17
N ASP A 65 -0.01 -7.52 12.40
CA ASP A 65 -0.49 -8.90 12.49
C ASP A 65 -0.32 -9.61 11.15
N TRP A 66 -0.56 -8.90 10.05
CA TRP A 66 -0.28 -9.39 8.70
C TRP A 66 1.22 -9.69 8.51
N LEU A 67 2.11 -8.76 8.88
CA LEU A 67 3.56 -8.96 8.76
C LEU A 67 4.07 -10.13 9.61
N THR A 68 3.58 -10.29 10.84
CA THR A 68 3.90 -11.42 11.72
C THR A 68 3.52 -12.77 11.09
N ALA A 69 2.40 -12.81 10.36
CA ALA A 69 1.95 -14.00 9.65
C ALA A 69 2.75 -14.28 8.35
N HIS A 70 3.55 -13.31 7.87
CA HIS A 70 4.31 -13.39 6.62
C HIS A 70 5.82 -13.16 6.88
N PRO A 71 6.51 -14.09 7.58
CA PRO A 71 7.92 -13.93 7.95
C PRO A 71 8.89 -13.95 6.76
N SER A 72 8.41 -14.28 5.55
CA SER A 72 9.21 -14.20 4.32
C SER A 72 9.51 -12.77 3.87
N VAL A 73 8.79 -11.78 4.40
CA VAL A 73 8.95 -10.38 4.04
C VAL A 73 10.28 -9.84 4.58
N THR A 74 11.16 -9.43 3.67
CA THR A 74 12.47 -8.86 3.98
C THR A 74 12.55 -7.37 3.68
N VAL A 75 11.63 -6.82 2.89
CA VAL A 75 11.58 -5.39 2.54
C VAL A 75 10.15 -4.89 2.57
N VAL A 76 9.94 -3.76 3.26
CA VAL A 76 8.65 -3.06 3.34
C VAL A 76 8.83 -1.64 2.78
N SER A 77 8.34 -1.42 1.56
CA SER A 77 8.15 -0.08 1.01
C SER A 77 6.87 0.51 1.59
N ARG A 78 6.95 1.70 2.17
CA ARG A 78 5.81 2.38 2.77
C ARG A 78 5.85 3.87 2.47
N ASP A 79 4.71 4.52 2.59
CA ASP A 79 4.66 5.98 2.72
C ASP A 79 5.33 6.44 4.03
N ARG A 80 5.20 7.73 4.40
CA ARG A 80 5.79 8.26 5.64
C ARG A 80 4.85 8.17 6.86
N SER A 81 3.82 7.33 6.82
CA SER A 81 2.87 7.13 7.90
C SER A 81 3.54 6.55 9.15
N GLY A 82 3.32 7.20 10.30
CA GLY A 82 3.76 6.72 11.61
C GLY A 82 3.24 5.30 11.93
N PRO A 83 1.93 5.04 11.81
CA PRO A 83 1.35 3.71 11.99
C PRO A 83 2.00 2.61 11.17
N TYR A 84 2.31 2.84 9.88
CA TYR A 84 2.96 1.81 9.06
C TYR A 84 4.42 1.60 9.44
N ALA A 85 5.13 2.66 9.83
CA ALA A 85 6.49 2.51 10.35
C ALA A 85 6.52 1.72 11.66
N GLU A 86 5.55 1.92 12.55
CA GLU A 86 5.38 1.16 13.79
C GLU A 86 5.02 -0.30 13.51
N ALA A 87 4.08 -0.55 12.60
CA ALA A 87 3.70 -1.89 12.19
C ALA A 87 4.88 -2.67 11.62
N ALA A 88 5.68 -2.04 10.75
CA ALA A 88 6.88 -2.66 10.18
C ALA A 88 7.92 -2.96 11.27
N ARG A 89 8.19 -2.03 12.20
CA ARG A 89 9.14 -2.26 13.30
C ARG A 89 8.74 -3.42 14.21
N SER A 90 7.44 -3.59 14.45
CA SER A 90 6.93 -4.59 15.41
C SER A 90 6.59 -5.94 14.76
N GLY A 91 6.04 -5.95 13.56
CA GLY A 91 5.61 -7.18 12.86
C GLY A 91 6.67 -7.79 11.95
N ALA A 92 7.67 -7.01 11.51
CA ALA A 92 8.79 -7.49 10.71
C ALA A 92 10.10 -6.76 11.09
N PRO A 93 10.60 -6.94 12.33
CA PRO A 93 11.72 -6.16 12.87
C PRO A 93 13.03 -6.28 12.07
N THR A 94 13.23 -7.39 11.36
CA THR A 94 14.40 -7.62 10.51
C THR A 94 14.21 -7.13 9.07
N ALA A 95 13.00 -6.71 8.69
CA ALA A 95 12.73 -6.22 7.35
C ALA A 95 13.25 -4.80 7.16
N THR A 96 13.86 -4.55 6.00
CA THR A 96 14.33 -3.21 5.63
C THR A 96 13.13 -2.34 5.28
N GLN A 97 12.99 -1.20 5.95
CA GLN A 97 11.97 -0.21 5.62
C GLN A 97 12.50 0.75 4.56
N VAL A 98 11.76 0.91 3.46
CA VAL A 98 12.08 1.80 2.36
C VAL A 98 10.99 2.86 2.25
N ALA A 99 11.39 4.12 2.10
CA ALA A 99 10.44 5.18 1.79
C ALA A 99 10.00 5.07 0.32
N ASP A 100 8.70 5.04 0.10
CA ASP A 100 8.14 4.92 -1.24
C ASP A 100 8.54 6.10 -2.14
N ARG A 101 9.06 5.77 -3.32
CA ARG A 101 9.60 6.74 -4.29
C ARG A 101 8.56 7.76 -4.75
N ARG A 102 7.30 7.35 -4.97
CA ARG A 102 6.25 8.25 -5.44
C ARG A 102 6.02 9.37 -4.43
N HIS A 103 5.94 9.02 -3.15
CA HIS A 103 5.76 9.98 -2.07
C HIS A 103 6.94 10.94 -1.96
N LEU A 104 8.18 10.47 -2.12
CA LEU A 104 9.36 11.34 -2.15
C LEU A 104 9.32 12.35 -3.30
N LEU A 105 9.01 11.89 -4.51
CA LEU A 105 8.96 12.76 -5.70
C LEU A 105 7.84 13.80 -5.61
N VAL A 106 6.67 13.41 -5.09
CA VAL A 106 5.55 14.34 -4.87
C VAL A 106 5.97 15.40 -3.86
N ASN A 107 6.44 15.01 -2.68
CA ASN A 107 6.84 15.98 -1.64
C ASN A 107 7.93 16.95 -2.13
N ALA A 108 8.93 16.45 -2.85
CA ALA A 108 9.99 17.30 -3.42
C ALA A 108 9.45 18.30 -4.44
N SER A 109 8.56 17.84 -5.33
CA SER A 109 7.93 18.70 -6.34
C SER A 109 7.05 19.78 -5.71
N GLU A 110 6.29 19.44 -4.66
CA GLU A 110 5.46 20.38 -3.94
C GLU A 110 6.27 21.43 -3.18
N ALA A 111 7.36 21.01 -2.53
CA ALA A 111 8.27 21.93 -1.86
C ALA A 111 8.92 22.92 -2.84
N LEU A 112 9.39 22.41 -4.00
CA LEU A 112 9.97 23.26 -5.05
C LEU A 112 8.94 24.27 -5.57
N ARG A 113 7.71 23.83 -5.84
CA ARG A 113 6.63 24.71 -6.30
C ARG A 113 6.37 25.85 -5.30
N GLY A 114 6.28 25.53 -4.01
CA GLY A 114 6.05 26.56 -2.98
C GLY A 114 7.18 27.59 -2.86
N ILE A 115 8.43 27.22 -3.19
CA ILE A 115 9.55 28.17 -3.25
C ILE A 115 9.40 29.10 -4.45
N VAL A 116 9.11 28.54 -5.63
CA VAL A 116 8.96 29.33 -6.87
C VAL A 116 7.80 30.31 -6.75
N GLU A 117 6.65 29.87 -6.24
CA GLU A 117 5.46 30.72 -6.06
C GLU A 117 5.73 31.90 -5.12
N ARG A 118 6.48 31.68 -4.03
CA ARG A 118 6.87 32.75 -3.10
C ARG A 118 7.72 33.82 -3.78
N HIS A 119 8.74 33.42 -4.52
CA HIS A 119 9.61 34.37 -5.21
C HIS A 119 8.91 35.10 -6.37
N GLN A 120 7.91 34.48 -7.02
CA GLN A 120 7.10 35.16 -8.02
C GLN A 120 6.18 36.24 -7.41
N SER A 121 5.75 36.08 -6.16
CA SER A 121 4.95 37.10 -5.46
C SER A 121 5.77 38.28 -4.93
N GLU A 122 7.09 38.17 -4.95
CA GLU A 122 8.05 39.20 -4.51
C GLU A 122 8.58 40.07 -5.68
N ILE A 123 8.18 39.75 -6.92
CA ILE A 123 8.50 40.47 -8.16
C ILE A 123 7.26 41.23 -8.64
#